data_AF-A0A9D1KP53-F1
#
_entry.id   AF-A0A9D1KP53-F1
#
_cell.length_a   1.000
_cell.length_b   1.000
_cell.length_c   1.000
_cell.angle_alpha   90.00
_cell.angle_beta   90.00
_cell.angle_gamma   90.00
#
_symmetry.space_group_name_H-M   'P 1'
#
loop_
_entity.id
_entity.type
_entity.pdbx_description
1 polymer ?
#
loop_
_entity_poly.entity_id
_entity_poly.type
_entity_poly.pdbx_seq_one_letter_code
_entity_poly.pdbx_strand_id
1 'polypeptide(L)'
;MAKLIGRELRTDEIGIPAEAKIGALATEFVTAFAEEQGDLEPTQAIQIEFERDRRRVIVRYRSPNRWGSPRSGWAAYTMAEHPEIAGPLDERWNIASEEERQAQQMMRDQTDSYASLREQIEDSQMFLDEVRARVVPASDQAEVERYRHQNGDEAVTEWIDHAAFIAEGGFLELHARLFELQYTRGDDLPTLVRRLEEWHRDTMRAFRLFEHRAGTTEFATPTHHREYFAIKTCVDLIFVATVLGRADIAREILDHPAISHLPYRQFDSLAVAHGVPQDSDLHADRSNVWHEDPRSRLWLKVAASTPGRRQAAFTKFVRSWREELAKKRWRQTWNWEGAMLAVLFDLDDSEVRDTAGYPADLVDCARSQGVPALAPGVRLPGPWKKPTPPKVLEPARTRDPLTSHTEGDELPLADFATLLTPVDGDPVPATDLDALLDAAVETGTIHLVDSSAIDRTELGEMLQLTCRIAGLPSPGRIPAQIPKSTPKALTKFDTWLESVGVRLLQVDVDSGDHFIAPVLAADHAAIAGRTCAGVRLISADQIR
;
A
#
# COMPACT_ATOMS: atom_id res chain seq x y z
N MET A 1 -53.63 -10.47 -23.95
CA MET A 1 -52.48 -10.11 -24.81
C MET A 1 -51.57 -11.31 -25.14
N ALA A 2 -50.81 -11.88 -24.20
CA ALA A 2 -49.87 -12.99 -24.47
C ALA A 2 -50.50 -14.20 -25.21
N LYS A 3 -51.68 -14.66 -24.78
CA LYS A 3 -52.44 -15.74 -25.46
C LYS A 3 -52.95 -15.39 -26.86
N LEU A 4 -53.16 -14.10 -27.14
CA LEU A 4 -53.65 -13.58 -28.43
C LEU A 4 -52.49 -13.47 -29.43
N ILE A 5 -51.36 -12.93 -28.96
CA ILE A 5 -50.08 -12.89 -29.68
C ILE A 5 -49.61 -14.32 -30.02
N GLY A 6 -49.69 -15.25 -29.06
CA GLY A 6 -49.34 -16.66 -29.29
C GLY A 6 -50.27 -17.41 -30.25
N ARG A 7 -51.49 -16.89 -30.52
CA ARG A 7 -52.44 -17.48 -31.47
C ARG A 7 -52.21 -16.96 -32.89
N GLU A 8 -51.91 -15.67 -33.05
CA GLU A 8 -51.61 -15.02 -34.35
C GLU A 8 -50.19 -15.29 -34.87
N LEU A 9 -49.26 -15.66 -33.99
CA LEU A 9 -47.94 -16.15 -34.43
C LEU A 9 -47.97 -17.58 -35.00
N ARG A 10 -49.10 -18.30 -34.88
CA ARG A 10 -49.29 -19.66 -35.41
C ARG A 10 -50.01 -19.68 -36.77
N THR A 11 -50.53 -18.55 -37.24
CA THR A 11 -51.20 -18.44 -38.54
C THR A 11 -50.15 -18.15 -39.62
N ASP A 12 -49.97 -19.11 -40.54
CA ASP A 12 -48.99 -19.11 -41.64
C ASP A 12 -49.28 -18.07 -42.74
N GLU A 13 -49.42 -16.80 -42.37
CA GLU A 13 -49.44 -15.72 -43.33
C GLU A 13 -48.00 -15.28 -43.62
N ILE A 14 -47.51 -15.80 -44.74
CA ILE A 14 -46.18 -15.62 -45.30
C ILE A 14 -45.93 -14.13 -45.62
N GLY A 15 -44.86 -13.56 -45.05
CA GLY A 15 -44.22 -12.36 -45.60
C GLY A 15 -44.06 -11.14 -44.69
N ILE A 16 -44.63 -11.14 -43.48
CA ILE A 16 -44.47 -10.01 -42.54
C ILE A 16 -43.55 -10.44 -41.38
N PRO A 17 -42.50 -9.65 -41.03
CA PRO A 17 -41.65 -9.94 -39.88
C PRO A 17 -42.46 -10.09 -38.58
N ALA A 18 -42.11 -11.07 -37.76
CA ALA A 18 -42.83 -11.36 -36.52
C ALA A 18 -42.88 -10.14 -35.59
N GLU A 19 -41.84 -9.30 -35.56
CA GLU A 19 -41.83 -8.07 -34.77
C GLU A 19 -42.92 -7.07 -35.21
N ALA A 20 -43.20 -6.96 -36.52
CA ALA A 20 -44.21 -6.04 -37.04
C ALA A 20 -45.64 -6.52 -36.73
N LYS A 21 -45.90 -7.83 -36.78
CA LYS A 21 -47.20 -8.43 -36.38
C LYS A 21 -47.44 -8.30 -34.87
N ILE A 22 -46.43 -8.55 -34.05
CA ILE A 22 -46.53 -8.41 -32.59
C ILE A 22 -46.73 -6.94 -32.21
N GLY A 23 -46.04 -6.02 -32.87
CA GLY A 23 -46.23 -4.58 -32.70
C GLY A 23 -47.67 -4.16 -33.00
N ALA A 24 -48.22 -4.57 -34.14
CA ALA A 24 -49.60 -4.25 -34.53
C ALA A 24 -50.64 -4.78 -33.53
N LEU A 25 -50.52 -6.06 -33.12
CA LEU A 25 -51.44 -6.68 -32.15
C LEU A 25 -51.36 -6.08 -30.76
N ALA A 26 -50.17 -5.68 -30.32
CA ALA A 26 -50.00 -4.99 -29.06
C ALA A 26 -50.60 -3.57 -29.11
N THR A 27 -50.47 -2.86 -30.23
CA THR A 27 -51.13 -1.56 -30.44
C THR A 27 -52.66 -1.69 -30.45
N GLU A 28 -53.23 -2.68 -31.15
CA GLU A 28 -54.69 -2.93 -31.14
C GLU A 28 -55.20 -3.26 -29.74
N PHE A 29 -54.52 -4.16 -29.02
CA PHE A 29 -54.93 -4.57 -27.68
C PHE A 29 -54.93 -3.40 -26.69
N VAL A 30 -53.91 -2.55 -26.72
CA VAL A 30 -53.86 -1.41 -25.80
C VAL A 30 -54.85 -0.32 -26.20
N THR A 31 -55.14 -0.15 -27.49
CA THR A 31 -56.20 0.75 -27.95
C THR A 31 -57.57 0.30 -27.43
N ALA A 32 -57.91 -0.99 -27.56
CA ALA A 32 -59.15 -1.55 -27.03
C ALA A 32 -59.23 -1.47 -25.49
N PHE A 33 -58.12 -1.70 -24.79
CA PHE A 33 -58.05 -1.56 -23.34
C PHE A 33 -58.21 -0.10 -22.88
N ALA A 34 -57.66 0.86 -23.63
CA ALA A 34 -57.81 2.28 -23.36
C ALA A 34 -59.26 2.76 -23.55
N GLU A 35 -59.95 2.27 -24.59
CA GLU A 35 -61.37 2.51 -24.84
C GLU A 35 -62.27 1.92 -23.74
N GLU A 36 -61.97 0.72 -23.24
CA GLU A 36 -62.74 0.06 -22.18
C GLU A 36 -62.57 0.75 -20.81
N GLN A 37 -61.42 1.39 -20.56
CA GLN A 37 -61.14 2.12 -19.32
C GLN A 37 -61.61 3.59 -19.33
N GLY A 38 -62.15 4.07 -20.46
CA GLY A 38 -62.91 5.34 -20.56
C GLY A 38 -62.13 6.65 -20.39
N ASP A 39 -60.84 6.64 -20.02
CA ASP A 39 -60.06 7.85 -19.67
C ASP A 39 -58.61 7.84 -20.20
N LEU A 40 -58.27 6.99 -21.18
CA LEU A 40 -56.94 6.96 -21.78
C LEU A 40 -56.98 7.43 -23.24
N GLU A 41 -56.49 8.65 -23.52
CA GLU A 41 -56.25 9.03 -24.91
C GLU A 41 -55.11 8.16 -25.51
N PRO A 42 -55.34 7.46 -26.65
CA PRO A 42 -54.40 6.45 -27.18
C PRO A 42 -53.03 6.99 -27.65
N THR A 43 -52.82 8.31 -27.62
CA THR A 43 -51.67 8.96 -28.24
C THR A 43 -50.46 9.11 -27.30
N GLN A 44 -50.57 8.77 -26.01
CA GLN A 44 -49.44 8.86 -25.08
C GLN A 44 -48.56 7.61 -25.07
N ALA A 45 -47.66 7.57 -26.07
CA ALA A 45 -46.39 6.83 -26.15
C ALA A 45 -46.33 5.50 -25.38
N ILE A 46 -46.87 4.44 -25.99
CA ILE A 46 -46.58 3.08 -25.60
C ILE A 46 -45.30 2.66 -26.32
N GLN A 47 -44.24 2.36 -25.55
CA GLN A 47 -42.98 1.89 -26.10
C GLN A 47 -42.84 0.41 -25.80
N ILE A 48 -42.80 -0.41 -26.84
CA ILE A 48 -42.61 -1.86 -26.74
C ILE A 48 -41.14 -2.15 -27.07
N GLU A 49 -40.40 -2.63 -26.08
CA GLU A 49 -39.00 -3.02 -26.24
C GLU A 49 -38.87 -4.54 -26.14
N PHE A 50 -38.13 -5.11 -27.08
CA PHE A 50 -37.82 -6.54 -27.11
C PHE A 50 -36.40 -6.75 -26.62
N GLU A 51 -36.24 -7.40 -25.47
CA GLU A 51 -34.92 -7.76 -24.94
C GLU A 51 -34.58 -9.18 -25.41
N ARG A 52 -33.85 -9.25 -26.52
CA ARG A 52 -33.57 -10.48 -27.28
C ARG A 52 -32.86 -11.54 -26.45
N ASP A 53 -31.86 -11.11 -25.69
CA ASP A 53 -30.97 -11.99 -24.91
C ASP A 53 -31.64 -12.55 -23.65
N ARG A 54 -32.75 -11.95 -23.20
CA ARG A 54 -33.49 -12.37 -21.99
C ARG A 54 -34.87 -12.94 -22.26
N ARG A 55 -35.29 -13.03 -23.53
CA ARG A 55 -36.63 -13.49 -23.93
C ARG A 55 -37.74 -12.73 -23.18
N ARG A 56 -37.72 -11.39 -23.25
CA ARG A 56 -38.68 -10.52 -22.55
C ARG A 56 -39.30 -9.51 -23.51
N VAL A 57 -40.58 -9.21 -23.30
CA VAL A 57 -41.28 -8.09 -23.94
C VAL A 57 -41.62 -7.10 -22.84
N ILE A 58 -41.10 -5.89 -22.97
CA ILE A 58 -41.30 -4.80 -22.01
C ILE A 58 -42.26 -3.81 -22.66
N VAL A 59 -43.42 -3.60 -22.04
CA VAL A 59 -44.41 -2.62 -22.50
C VAL A 59 -44.41 -1.45 -21.55
N ARG A 60 -43.95 -0.30 -22.04
CA ARG A 60 -43.96 0.96 -21.29
C ARG A 60 -45.19 1.75 -21.67
N TYR A 61 -45.93 2.25 -20.68
CA TYR A 61 -47.03 3.18 -20.91
C TYR A 61 -47.06 4.25 -19.81
N ARG A 62 -47.59 5.44 -20.14
CA ARG A 62 -47.86 6.50 -19.16
C ARG A 62 -49.35 6.48 -18.83
N SER A 63 -49.67 6.35 -17.55
CA SER A 63 -51.05 6.48 -17.06
C SER A 63 -51.18 7.79 -16.26
N PRO A 64 -52.18 8.64 -16.54
CA PRO A 64 -52.52 9.74 -15.66
C PRO A 64 -53.30 9.20 -14.46
N ASN A 65 -52.84 9.51 -13.25
CA ASN A 65 -53.56 9.14 -12.03
C ASN A 65 -54.56 10.25 -11.65
N ARG A 66 -55.59 9.93 -10.86
CA ARG A 66 -56.69 10.83 -10.42
C ARG A 66 -56.27 12.10 -9.63
N TRP A 67 -54.96 12.33 -9.48
CA TRP A 67 -54.35 13.40 -8.67
C TRP A 67 -53.25 14.21 -9.41
N GLY A 68 -53.23 14.19 -10.75
CA GLY A 68 -52.57 15.25 -11.53
C GLY A 68 -51.03 15.28 -11.58
N SER A 69 -50.32 14.24 -11.14
CA SER A 69 -48.87 14.12 -11.33
C SER A 69 -48.51 12.84 -12.10
N PRO A 70 -47.76 12.91 -13.21
CA PRO A 70 -47.40 11.74 -14.01
C PRO A 70 -46.34 10.89 -13.29
N ARG A 71 -46.67 9.65 -12.95
CA ARG A 71 -45.68 8.61 -12.62
C ARG A 71 -45.61 7.60 -13.76
N SER A 72 -44.40 7.31 -14.22
CA SER A 72 -44.11 6.21 -15.15
C SER A 72 -44.16 4.87 -14.40
N GLY A 73 -45.05 3.97 -14.81
CA GLY A 73 -45.10 2.58 -14.33
C GLY A 73 -44.42 1.62 -15.31
N TRP A 74 -43.92 0.50 -14.80
CA TRP A 74 -43.21 -0.52 -15.59
C TRP A 74 -43.87 -1.88 -15.38
N ALA A 75 -44.18 -2.58 -16.46
CA ALA A 75 -44.55 -3.99 -16.42
C ALA A 75 -43.63 -4.76 -17.37
N ALA A 76 -42.87 -5.71 -16.82
CA ALA A 76 -42.02 -6.61 -17.59
C ALA A 76 -42.67 -8.01 -17.59
N TYR A 77 -42.92 -8.56 -18.77
CA TYR A 77 -43.42 -9.92 -18.92
C TYR A 77 -42.29 -10.82 -19.39
N THR A 78 -42.06 -11.93 -18.68
CA THR A 78 -41.00 -12.87 -19.02
C THR A 78 -41.56 -14.06 -19.78
N MET A 79 -40.90 -14.49 -20.87
CA MET A 79 -41.39 -15.64 -21.66
C MET A 79 -41.35 -16.97 -20.88
N ALA A 80 -40.63 -17.03 -19.76
CA ALA A 80 -40.65 -18.18 -18.84
C ALA A 80 -42.02 -18.39 -18.17
N GLU A 81 -42.82 -17.33 -18.05
CA GLU A 81 -44.17 -17.39 -17.45
C GLU A 81 -45.25 -17.80 -18.48
N HIS A 82 -44.88 -17.88 -19.77
CA HIS A 82 -45.79 -18.20 -20.89
C HIS A 82 -45.10 -19.10 -21.95
N PRO A 83 -44.87 -20.38 -21.63
CA PRO A 83 -44.10 -21.32 -22.46
C PRO A 83 -44.69 -21.58 -23.86
N GLU A 84 -45.99 -21.31 -24.06
CA GLU A 84 -46.68 -21.45 -25.35
C GLU A 84 -46.20 -20.50 -26.48
N ILE A 85 -45.31 -19.54 -26.18
CA ILE A 85 -44.74 -18.54 -27.11
C ILE A 85 -43.28 -18.85 -27.48
N ALA A 86 -42.56 -19.63 -26.66
CA ALA A 86 -41.10 -19.79 -26.78
C ALA A 86 -40.65 -20.70 -27.93
N GLY A 87 -41.47 -21.68 -28.33
CA GLY A 87 -41.09 -22.70 -29.33
C GLY A 87 -40.81 -22.17 -30.75
N PRO A 88 -41.65 -21.32 -31.34
CA PRO A 88 -41.48 -20.88 -32.74
C PRO A 88 -40.36 -19.85 -32.99
N LEU A 89 -39.85 -19.20 -31.94
CA LEU A 89 -38.79 -18.16 -32.04
C LEU A 89 -37.38 -18.76 -32.00
N ASP A 90 -37.19 -19.92 -31.38
CA ASP A 90 -35.89 -20.59 -31.26
C ASP A 90 -35.39 -21.17 -32.60
N GLU A 91 -36.28 -21.53 -33.52
CA GLU A 91 -35.91 -22.09 -34.83
C GLU A 91 -35.48 -21.03 -35.86
N ARG A 92 -35.88 -19.76 -35.68
CA ARG A 92 -35.53 -18.67 -36.62
C ARG A 92 -34.35 -17.80 -36.19
N TRP A 93 -33.92 -17.87 -34.93
CA TRP A 93 -32.89 -16.98 -34.38
C TRP A 93 -31.49 -17.61 -34.27
N ASN A 94 -31.36 -18.93 -34.48
CA ASN A 94 -30.10 -19.66 -34.42
C ASN A 94 -29.37 -19.72 -35.79
N ILE A 95 -28.85 -18.58 -36.29
CA ILE A 95 -27.95 -18.58 -37.46
C ILE A 95 -26.51 -18.14 -37.10
N ALA A 96 -26.28 -17.48 -35.96
CA ALA A 96 -24.92 -17.21 -35.51
C ALA A 96 -24.36 -18.43 -34.76
N SER A 97 -23.19 -18.91 -35.19
CA SER A 97 -22.47 -19.99 -34.50
C SER A 97 -22.10 -19.56 -33.07
N GLU A 98 -21.91 -20.50 -32.15
CA GLU A 98 -21.53 -20.19 -30.77
C GLU A 98 -20.21 -19.38 -30.69
N GLU A 99 -19.30 -19.61 -31.64
CA GLU A 99 -18.06 -18.84 -31.79
C GLU A 99 -18.33 -17.37 -32.20
N GLU A 100 -19.29 -17.12 -33.10
CA GLU A 100 -19.67 -15.76 -33.48
C GLU A 100 -20.34 -15.00 -32.33
N ARG A 101 -21.10 -15.69 -31.47
CA ARG A 101 -21.68 -15.08 -30.26
C ARG A 101 -20.62 -14.72 -29.24
N GLN A 102 -19.65 -15.60 -29.01
CA GLN A 102 -18.53 -15.33 -28.11
C GLN A 102 -17.66 -14.18 -28.61
N ALA A 103 -17.41 -14.13 -29.93
CA ALA A 103 -16.69 -13.00 -30.54
C ALA A 103 -17.46 -11.68 -30.44
N GLN A 104 -18.79 -11.70 -30.65
CA GLN A 104 -19.63 -10.50 -30.51
C GLN A 104 -19.75 -10.05 -29.06
N GLN A 105 -19.84 -10.97 -28.10
CA GLN A 105 -19.85 -10.63 -26.67
C GLN A 105 -18.51 -10.06 -26.24
N MET A 106 -17.39 -10.66 -26.67
CA MET A 106 -16.05 -10.12 -26.39
C MET A 106 -15.85 -8.73 -27.00
N MET A 107 -16.34 -8.49 -28.23
CA MET A 107 -16.31 -7.17 -28.85
C MET A 107 -17.20 -6.15 -28.13
N ARG A 108 -18.38 -6.55 -27.62
CA ARG A 108 -19.25 -5.69 -26.80
C ARG A 108 -18.61 -5.37 -25.45
N ASP A 109 -18.09 -6.37 -24.74
CA ASP A 109 -17.40 -6.19 -23.46
C ASP A 109 -16.15 -5.30 -23.61
N GLN A 110 -15.41 -5.45 -24.71
CA GLN A 110 -14.32 -4.54 -25.06
C GLN A 110 -14.84 -3.14 -25.37
N THR A 111 -15.91 -2.99 -26.16
CA THR A 111 -16.48 -1.68 -26.52
C THR A 111 -17.04 -0.93 -25.31
N ASP A 112 -17.73 -1.63 -24.41
CA ASP A 112 -18.26 -1.07 -23.16
C ASP A 112 -17.13 -0.73 -22.19
N SER A 113 -16.08 -1.55 -22.14
CA SER A 113 -14.85 -1.25 -21.39
C SER A 113 -14.12 -0.02 -21.95
N TYR A 114 -14.02 0.12 -23.28
CA TYR A 114 -13.41 1.29 -23.93
C TYR A 114 -14.24 2.56 -23.76
N ALA A 115 -15.56 2.48 -23.86
CA ALA A 115 -16.47 3.60 -23.60
C ALA A 115 -16.36 4.07 -22.14
N SER A 116 -16.34 3.14 -21.19
CA SER A 116 -16.13 3.45 -19.77
C SER A 116 -14.74 4.03 -19.48
N LEU A 117 -13.68 3.52 -20.14
CA LEU A 117 -12.33 4.09 -20.02
C LEU A 117 -12.26 5.51 -20.59
N ARG A 118 -12.92 5.75 -21.72
CA ARG A 118 -12.98 7.08 -22.33
C ARG A 118 -13.69 8.09 -21.43
N GLU A 119 -14.84 7.73 -20.87
CA GLU A 119 -15.57 8.55 -19.89
C GLU A 119 -14.69 8.86 -18.67
N GLN A 120 -14.03 7.85 -18.09
CA GLN A 120 -13.11 8.05 -16.96
C GLN A 120 -11.94 8.99 -17.29
N ILE A 121 -11.40 8.91 -18.52
CA ILE A 121 -10.34 9.81 -19.00
C ILE A 121 -10.86 11.24 -19.14
N GLU A 122 -12.02 11.42 -19.76
CA GLU A 122 -12.65 12.73 -19.98
C GLU A 122 -12.99 13.39 -18.63
N ASP A 123 -13.59 12.65 -17.69
CA ASP A 123 -13.88 13.12 -16.33
C ASP A 123 -12.61 13.50 -15.56
N SER A 124 -11.59 12.63 -15.61
CA SER A 124 -10.31 12.89 -14.93
C SER A 124 -9.60 14.11 -15.51
N GLN A 125 -9.65 14.30 -16.83
CA GLN A 125 -9.07 15.46 -17.51
C GLN A 125 -9.84 16.74 -17.18
N MET A 126 -11.17 16.71 -17.19
CA MET A 126 -12.01 17.85 -16.81
C MET A 126 -11.72 18.28 -15.37
N PHE A 127 -11.67 17.34 -14.44
CA PHE A 127 -11.36 17.62 -13.05
C PHE A 127 -9.93 18.14 -12.88
N LEU A 128 -8.97 17.58 -13.62
CA LEU A 128 -7.58 18.08 -13.63
C LEU A 128 -7.51 19.52 -14.12
N ASP A 129 -8.24 19.88 -15.17
CA ASP A 129 -8.25 21.24 -15.72
C ASP A 129 -8.93 22.24 -14.76
N GLU A 130 -9.99 21.83 -14.06
CA GLU A 130 -10.60 22.63 -12.98
C GLU A 130 -9.61 22.88 -11.84
N VAL A 131 -8.89 21.84 -11.41
CA VAL A 131 -7.87 21.97 -10.35
C VAL A 131 -6.69 22.84 -10.82
N ARG A 132 -6.20 22.65 -12.04
CA ARG A 132 -5.12 23.46 -12.63
C ARG A 132 -5.48 24.94 -12.64
N ALA A 133 -6.73 25.29 -12.96
CA ALA A 133 -7.18 26.68 -12.96
C ALA A 133 -7.05 27.36 -11.58
N ARG A 134 -7.05 26.58 -10.49
CA ARG A 134 -6.86 27.07 -9.11
C ARG A 134 -5.40 27.02 -8.64
N VAL A 135 -4.68 25.96 -8.99
CA VAL A 135 -3.29 25.70 -8.55
C VAL A 135 -2.28 26.54 -9.32
N VAL A 136 -2.43 26.65 -10.65
CA VAL A 136 -1.43 27.30 -11.50
C VAL A 136 -1.19 28.77 -11.10
N PRO A 137 -2.22 29.61 -10.94
CA PRO A 137 -1.98 31.01 -10.58
C PRO A 137 -1.43 31.16 -9.16
N ALA A 138 -1.80 30.27 -8.23
CA ALA A 138 -1.27 30.27 -6.86
C ALA A 138 0.20 29.81 -6.77
N SER A 139 0.71 29.14 -7.82
CA SER A 139 2.11 28.70 -7.93
C SER A 139 3.02 29.69 -8.69
N ASP A 140 2.46 30.80 -9.19
CA ASP A 140 3.19 31.83 -9.92
C ASP A 140 3.41 33.05 -9.02
N GLN A 141 4.67 33.35 -8.72
CA GLN A 141 5.07 34.45 -7.83
C GLN A 141 4.49 35.80 -8.27
N ALA A 142 4.42 36.08 -9.59
CA ALA A 142 3.93 37.36 -10.09
C ALA A 142 2.41 37.48 -9.90
N GLU A 143 1.67 36.39 -10.03
CA GLU A 143 0.23 36.34 -9.74
C GLU A 143 -0.03 36.42 -8.24
N VAL A 144 0.78 35.74 -7.41
CA VAL A 144 0.73 35.84 -5.94
C VAL A 144 0.94 37.29 -5.48
N GLU A 145 1.95 37.98 -6.02
CA GLU A 145 2.20 39.38 -5.71
C GLU A 145 1.08 40.31 -6.19
N ARG A 146 0.51 40.05 -7.37
CA ARG A 146 -0.64 40.82 -7.88
C ARG A 146 -1.87 40.63 -6.99
N TYR A 147 -2.16 39.39 -6.60
CA TYR A 147 -3.28 39.06 -5.72
C TYR A 147 -3.07 39.68 -4.32
N ARG A 148 -1.84 39.66 -3.80
CA ARG A 148 -1.44 40.31 -2.54
C ARG A 148 -1.70 41.81 -2.57
N HIS A 149 -1.30 42.49 -3.64
CA HIS A 149 -1.54 43.92 -3.79
C HIS A 149 -3.05 44.25 -3.85
N GLN A 150 -3.88 43.36 -4.39
CA GLN A 150 -5.32 43.59 -4.56
C GLN A 150 -6.13 43.26 -3.29
N ASN A 151 -5.74 42.24 -2.53
CA ASN A 151 -6.60 41.64 -1.50
C ASN A 151 -5.96 41.62 -0.09
N GLY A 152 -4.67 41.96 0.04
CA GLY A 152 -3.93 41.92 1.30
C GLY A 152 -3.33 40.53 1.62
N ASP A 153 -2.47 40.49 2.64
CA ASP A 153 -1.67 39.30 2.99
C ASP A 153 -2.48 38.12 3.53
N GLU A 154 -3.55 38.39 4.29
CA GLU A 154 -4.42 37.36 4.87
C GLU A 154 -5.15 36.57 3.77
N ALA A 155 -5.73 37.27 2.79
CA ALA A 155 -6.41 36.65 1.66
C ALA A 155 -5.48 35.81 0.76
N VAL A 156 -4.21 36.23 0.60
CA VAL A 156 -3.20 35.46 -0.14
C VAL A 156 -2.88 34.15 0.58
N THR A 157 -2.78 34.21 1.90
CA THR A 157 -2.45 33.04 2.72
C THR A 157 -3.56 32.00 2.63
N GLU A 158 -4.83 32.41 2.79
CA GLU A 158 -5.99 31.52 2.60
C GLU A 158 -6.05 30.94 1.18
N TRP A 159 -5.74 31.75 0.16
CA TRP A 159 -5.74 31.29 -1.23
C TRP A 159 -4.66 30.23 -1.49
N ILE A 160 -3.42 30.46 -1.01
CA ILE A 160 -2.31 29.51 -1.11
C ILE A 160 -2.61 28.23 -0.33
N ASP A 161 -3.13 28.33 0.90
CA ASP A 161 -3.51 27.18 1.72
C ASP A 161 -4.59 26.33 1.04
N HIS A 162 -5.59 26.97 0.43
CA HIS A 162 -6.64 26.26 -0.29
C HIS A 162 -6.10 25.57 -1.54
N ALA A 163 -5.24 26.23 -2.32
CA ALA A 163 -4.61 25.63 -3.49
C ALA A 163 -3.69 24.46 -3.10
N ALA A 164 -2.92 24.59 -2.02
CA ALA A 164 -2.03 23.55 -1.50
C ALA A 164 -2.83 22.35 -1.01
N PHE A 165 -3.95 22.58 -0.32
CA PHE A 165 -4.88 21.54 0.09
C PHE A 165 -5.41 20.74 -1.11
N ILE A 166 -5.74 21.40 -2.22
CA ILE A 166 -6.20 20.72 -3.44
C ILE A 166 -5.06 19.93 -4.08
N ALA A 167 -3.84 20.49 -4.11
CA ALA A 167 -2.66 19.81 -4.62
C ALA A 167 -2.33 18.53 -3.81
N GLU A 168 -2.41 18.60 -2.48
CA GLU A 168 -2.27 17.48 -1.54
C GLU A 168 -3.42 16.47 -1.61
N GLY A 169 -4.63 16.93 -1.94
CA GLY A 169 -5.89 16.18 -1.83
C GLY A 169 -6.23 15.28 -3.02
N GLY A 170 -5.35 15.17 -4.03
CA GLY A 170 -5.56 14.26 -5.16
C GLY A 170 -5.05 14.75 -6.52
N PHE A 171 -4.58 16.00 -6.63
CA PHE A 171 -4.09 16.55 -7.90
C PHE A 171 -3.01 15.69 -8.57
N LEU A 172 -1.97 15.31 -7.81
CA LEU A 172 -0.89 14.46 -8.31
C LEU A 172 -1.34 13.02 -8.56
N GLU A 173 -2.32 12.54 -7.80
CA GLU A 173 -2.91 11.20 -7.97
C GLU A 173 -3.72 11.11 -9.27
N LEU A 174 -4.45 12.17 -9.64
CA LEU A 174 -5.17 12.24 -10.90
C LEU A 174 -4.24 12.13 -12.09
N HIS A 175 -3.05 12.74 -12.04
CA HIS A 175 -2.06 12.59 -13.09
C HIS A 175 -1.60 11.14 -13.24
N ALA A 176 -1.26 10.48 -12.13
CA ALA A 176 -0.86 9.07 -12.15
C ALA A 176 -1.99 8.19 -12.71
N ARG A 177 -3.22 8.44 -12.28
CA ARG A 177 -4.41 7.72 -12.75
C ARG A 177 -4.69 7.96 -14.24
N LEU A 178 -4.61 9.20 -14.69
CA LEU A 178 -4.85 9.58 -16.08
C LEU A 178 -3.79 8.96 -17.01
N PHE A 179 -2.52 8.97 -16.59
CA PHE A 179 -1.45 8.29 -17.32
C PHE A 179 -1.72 6.79 -17.41
N GLU A 180 -2.08 6.14 -16.29
CA GLU A 180 -2.45 4.72 -16.26
C GLU A 180 -3.63 4.41 -17.19
N LEU A 181 -4.69 5.23 -17.20
CA LEU A 181 -5.85 5.04 -18.07
C LEU A 181 -5.48 5.19 -19.56
N GLN A 182 -4.68 6.20 -19.91
CA GLN A 182 -4.22 6.44 -21.29
C GLN A 182 -3.32 5.31 -21.78
N TYR A 183 -2.40 4.85 -20.94
CA TYR A 183 -1.58 3.69 -21.25
C TYR A 183 -2.43 2.42 -21.40
N THR A 184 -3.42 2.20 -20.51
CA THR A 184 -4.35 1.06 -20.60
C THR A 184 -5.18 1.09 -21.88
N ARG A 185 -5.57 2.28 -22.34
CA ARG A 185 -6.28 2.48 -23.61
C ARG A 185 -5.41 2.19 -24.83
N GLY A 186 -4.09 2.11 -24.68
CA GLY A 186 -3.14 1.92 -25.77
C GLY A 186 -2.80 3.21 -26.51
N ASP A 187 -2.76 4.34 -25.81
CA ASP A 187 -2.31 5.61 -26.38
C ASP A 187 -0.88 5.49 -26.93
N ASP A 188 -0.61 6.21 -28.02
CA ASP A 188 0.72 6.20 -28.63
C ASP A 188 1.79 6.82 -27.72
N LEU A 189 3.04 6.42 -27.96
CA LEU A 189 4.18 6.87 -27.17
C LEU A 189 4.33 8.41 -27.15
N PRO A 190 4.19 9.16 -28.27
CA PRO A 190 4.23 10.62 -28.23
C PRO A 190 3.17 11.23 -27.30
N THR A 191 1.97 10.66 -27.26
CA THR A 191 0.89 11.10 -26.37
C THR A 191 1.23 10.85 -24.91
N LEU A 192 1.78 9.66 -24.59
CA LEU A 192 2.23 9.32 -23.24
C LEU A 192 3.39 10.21 -22.78
N VAL A 193 4.36 10.51 -23.65
CA VAL A 193 5.48 11.41 -23.32
C VAL A 193 4.98 12.83 -23.03
N ARG A 194 4.07 13.37 -23.85
CA ARG A 194 3.45 14.68 -23.57
C ARG A 194 2.69 14.67 -22.24
N ARG A 195 1.98 13.57 -21.93
CA ARG A 195 1.30 13.43 -20.64
C ARG A 195 2.27 13.40 -19.47
N LEU A 196 3.39 12.70 -19.61
CA LEU A 196 4.46 12.66 -18.62
C LEU A 196 5.03 14.06 -18.37
N GLU A 197 5.28 14.84 -19.43
CA GLU A 197 5.78 16.22 -19.32
C GLU A 197 4.78 17.15 -18.62
N GLU A 198 3.49 16.98 -18.90
CA GLU A 198 2.44 17.69 -18.18
C GLU A 198 2.39 17.32 -16.70
N TRP A 199 2.44 16.01 -16.39
CA TRP A 199 2.50 15.52 -15.01
C TRP A 199 3.72 16.10 -14.29
N HIS A 200 4.89 16.04 -14.90
CA HIS A 200 6.10 16.64 -14.35
C HIS A 200 5.93 18.14 -14.06
N ARG A 201 5.48 18.93 -15.05
CA ARG A 201 5.31 20.38 -14.90
C ARG A 201 4.39 20.72 -13.72
N ASP A 202 3.31 19.96 -13.56
CA ASP A 202 2.32 20.18 -12.52
C ASP A 202 2.78 19.69 -11.15
N THR A 203 3.58 18.62 -11.09
CA THR A 203 4.31 18.22 -9.88
C THR A 203 5.23 19.35 -9.40
N MET A 204 6.00 19.97 -10.29
CA MET A 204 6.90 21.07 -9.93
C MET A 204 6.13 22.33 -9.48
N ARG A 205 4.92 22.55 -10.00
CA ARG A 205 4.02 23.63 -9.50
C ARG A 205 3.50 23.32 -8.11
N ALA A 206 3.10 22.08 -7.86
CA ALA A 206 2.66 21.65 -6.54
C ALA A 206 3.79 21.82 -5.51
N PHE A 207 5.02 21.45 -5.85
CA PHE A 207 6.18 21.69 -4.97
C PHE A 207 6.36 23.16 -4.63
N ARG A 208 6.40 24.07 -5.63
CA ARG A 208 6.50 25.52 -5.35
C ARG A 208 5.38 26.04 -4.45
N LEU A 209 4.17 25.51 -4.62
CA LEU A 209 3.04 25.87 -3.79
C LEU A 209 3.21 25.42 -2.32
N PHE A 210 3.76 24.22 -2.11
CA PHE A 210 4.12 23.75 -0.78
C PHE A 210 5.22 24.60 -0.14
N GLU A 211 6.20 25.04 -0.93
CA GLU A 211 7.25 25.94 -0.45
C GLU A 211 6.69 27.30 -0.02
N HIS A 212 5.78 27.87 -0.82
CA HIS A 212 5.09 29.11 -0.46
C HIS A 212 4.28 28.98 0.83
N ARG A 213 3.62 27.84 1.04
CA ARG A 213 2.83 27.56 2.25
C ARG A 213 3.70 27.37 3.49
N ALA A 214 4.77 26.58 3.38
CA ALA A 214 5.64 26.27 4.51
C ALA A 214 6.54 27.47 4.89
N GLY A 215 6.75 28.41 3.97
CA GLY A 215 7.76 29.47 4.12
C GLY A 215 9.20 28.91 4.10
N THR A 216 9.36 27.64 3.74
CA THR A 216 10.61 26.90 3.64
C THR A 216 10.57 26.00 2.41
N THR A 217 11.74 25.57 1.92
CA THR A 217 11.85 24.63 0.80
C THR A 217 11.68 23.16 1.22
N GLU A 218 11.44 22.90 2.51
CA GLU A 218 11.36 21.57 3.11
C GLU A 218 9.90 21.23 3.42
N PHE A 219 9.49 19.97 3.22
CA PHE A 219 8.21 19.53 3.77
C PHE A 219 8.32 19.52 5.29
N ALA A 220 7.38 20.18 5.97
CA ALA A 220 7.23 19.99 7.40
C ALA A 220 7.04 18.48 7.67
N THR A 221 7.77 17.95 8.66
CA THR A 221 7.84 16.52 9.03
C THR A 221 6.57 15.72 8.70
N PRO A 222 6.67 14.62 7.92
CA PRO A 222 5.52 13.98 7.31
C PRO A 222 4.65 13.31 8.37
N THR A 223 3.51 13.95 8.66
CA THR A 223 2.59 13.52 9.73
C THR A 223 1.20 13.17 9.19
N HIS A 224 0.94 13.33 7.88
CA HIS A 224 -0.42 13.23 7.34
C HIS A 224 -0.56 12.28 6.14
N HIS A 225 -1.69 11.56 6.12
CA HIS A 225 -2.16 10.64 5.07
C HIS A 225 -2.20 11.21 3.64
N ARG A 226 -2.06 12.53 3.45
CA ARG A 226 -2.15 13.19 2.14
C ARG A 226 -0.79 13.31 1.44
N GLU A 227 0.27 13.53 2.21
CA GLU A 227 1.65 13.50 1.71
C GLU A 227 2.04 12.09 1.22
N TYR A 228 1.40 11.04 1.77
CA TYR A 228 1.50 9.66 1.28
C TYR A 228 1.24 9.55 -0.23
N PHE A 229 0.19 10.19 -0.73
CA PHE A 229 -0.18 10.10 -2.16
C PHE A 229 0.75 10.96 -3.02
N ALA A 230 1.20 12.11 -2.53
CA ALA A 230 2.20 12.94 -3.21
C ALA A 230 3.55 12.19 -3.36
N ILE A 231 4.05 11.56 -2.29
CA ILE A 231 5.28 10.75 -2.33
C ILE A 231 5.13 9.57 -3.31
N LYS A 232 4.01 8.84 -3.22
CA LYS A 232 3.72 7.73 -4.12
C LYS A 232 3.77 8.14 -5.59
N THR A 233 3.09 9.24 -5.91
CA THR A 233 2.93 9.71 -7.29
C THR A 233 4.25 10.22 -7.84
N CYS A 234 5.12 10.82 -7.00
CA CYS A 234 6.48 11.17 -7.40
C CYS A 234 7.31 9.92 -7.73
N VAL A 235 7.21 8.86 -6.93
CA VAL A 235 7.90 7.59 -7.21
C VAL A 235 7.39 6.96 -8.52
N ASP A 236 6.07 6.90 -8.72
CA ASP A 236 5.47 6.39 -9.95
C ASP A 236 5.92 7.24 -11.17
N LEU A 237 5.96 8.57 -11.04
CA LEU A 237 6.46 9.50 -12.06
C LEU A 237 7.92 9.22 -12.43
N ILE A 238 8.80 8.99 -11.44
CA ILE A 238 10.20 8.63 -11.69
C ILE A 238 10.31 7.29 -12.43
N PHE A 239 9.53 6.28 -12.03
CA PHE A 239 9.54 4.98 -12.71
C PHE A 239 9.14 5.11 -14.17
N VAL A 240 8.03 5.81 -14.44
CA VAL A 240 7.51 6.03 -15.79
C VAL A 240 8.49 6.88 -16.60
N ALA A 241 9.06 7.94 -16.03
CA ALA A 241 10.04 8.78 -16.69
C ALA A 241 11.29 7.97 -17.09
N THR A 242 11.73 7.05 -16.24
CA THR A 242 12.88 6.17 -16.53
C THR A 242 12.62 5.28 -17.75
N VAL A 243 11.47 4.61 -17.80
CA VAL A 243 11.14 3.71 -18.92
C VAL A 243 10.75 4.45 -20.21
N LEU A 244 10.40 5.73 -20.12
CA LEU A 244 10.19 6.61 -21.27
C LEU A 244 11.45 7.37 -21.71
N GLY A 245 12.62 7.04 -21.15
CA GLY A 245 13.89 7.67 -21.50
C GLY A 245 14.04 9.12 -21.06
N ARG A 246 13.24 9.56 -20.08
CA ARG A 246 13.23 10.91 -19.51
C ARG A 246 13.96 10.97 -18.18
N ALA A 247 15.24 10.60 -18.21
CA ALA A 247 16.11 10.69 -17.05
C ALA A 247 16.29 12.13 -16.53
N ASP A 248 16.09 13.14 -17.37
CA ASP A 248 16.03 14.55 -17.00
C ASP A 248 14.92 14.83 -15.98
N ILE A 249 13.70 14.35 -16.26
CA ILE A 249 12.54 14.50 -15.36
C ILE A 249 12.80 13.78 -14.03
N ALA A 250 13.31 12.54 -14.08
CA ALA A 250 13.62 11.79 -12.88
C ALA A 250 14.64 12.53 -12.00
N ARG A 251 15.70 13.07 -12.60
CA ARG A 251 16.74 13.84 -11.89
C ARG A 251 16.20 15.13 -11.30
N GLU A 252 15.40 15.88 -12.04
CA GLU A 252 14.82 17.14 -11.56
C GLU A 252 13.94 16.92 -10.31
N ILE A 253 13.12 15.86 -10.31
CA ILE A 253 12.29 15.51 -9.14
C ILE A 253 13.16 15.09 -7.95
N LEU A 254 14.18 14.26 -8.18
CA LEU A 254 15.05 13.73 -7.12
C LEU A 254 15.98 14.78 -6.51
N ASP A 255 16.37 15.79 -7.30
CA ASP A 255 17.21 16.91 -6.86
C ASP A 255 16.39 17.99 -6.13
N HIS A 256 15.07 18.03 -6.35
CA HIS A 256 14.21 19.04 -5.75
C HIS A 256 14.27 18.98 -4.21
N PRO A 257 14.42 20.12 -3.51
CA PRO A 257 14.49 20.19 -2.06
C PRO A 257 13.36 19.43 -1.39
N ALA A 258 12.12 19.58 -1.87
CA ALA A 258 10.94 18.85 -1.39
C ALA A 258 11.06 17.30 -1.41
N ILE A 259 11.98 16.72 -2.18
CA ILE A 259 12.19 15.26 -2.24
C ILE A 259 13.53 14.85 -1.61
N SER A 260 14.60 15.60 -1.88
CA SER A 260 15.97 15.20 -1.52
C SER A 260 16.25 15.12 -0.02
N HIS A 261 15.50 15.88 0.81
CA HIS A 261 15.58 15.80 2.27
C HIS A 261 14.71 14.66 2.88
N LEU A 262 13.83 14.05 2.08
CA LEU A 262 12.91 13.05 2.60
C LEU A 262 13.67 11.77 2.94
N PRO A 263 13.48 11.20 4.15
CA PRO A 263 14.30 10.10 4.64
C PRO A 263 13.80 8.74 4.13
N TYR A 264 13.46 8.63 2.84
CA TYR A 264 12.91 7.42 2.24
C TYR A 264 13.90 6.70 1.35
N ARG A 265 14.08 5.40 1.61
CA ARG A 265 15.08 4.58 0.93
C ARG A 265 14.86 4.40 -0.57
N GLN A 266 13.62 4.60 -1.02
CA GLN A 266 13.25 4.63 -2.43
C GLN A 266 13.91 5.80 -3.14
N PHE A 267 13.85 6.99 -2.56
CA PHE A 267 14.46 8.19 -3.15
C PHE A 267 15.98 8.08 -3.17
N ASP A 268 16.60 7.57 -2.10
CA ASP A 268 18.04 7.27 -2.12
C ASP A 268 18.43 6.32 -3.25
N SER A 269 17.63 5.28 -3.45
CA SER A 269 17.90 4.27 -4.47
C SER A 269 17.74 4.82 -5.88
N LEU A 270 16.72 5.64 -6.08
CA LEU A 270 16.47 6.31 -7.36
C LEU A 270 17.50 7.41 -7.62
N ALA A 271 17.91 8.17 -6.61
CA ALA A 271 18.96 9.17 -6.71
C ALA A 271 20.28 8.52 -7.14
N VAL A 272 20.67 7.40 -6.52
CA VAL A 272 21.85 6.62 -6.96
C VAL A 272 21.68 6.10 -8.39
N ALA A 273 20.50 5.60 -8.76
CA ALA A 273 20.23 5.12 -10.11
C ALA A 273 20.36 6.21 -11.18
N HIS A 274 20.01 7.45 -10.84
CA HIS A 274 20.03 8.59 -11.75
C HIS A 274 21.25 9.51 -11.58
N GLY A 275 22.19 9.17 -10.70
CA GLY A 275 23.40 9.94 -10.46
C GLY A 275 23.15 11.31 -9.81
N VAL A 276 22.09 11.43 -9.02
CA VAL A 276 21.76 12.64 -8.25
C VAL A 276 22.55 12.60 -6.93
N PRO A 277 23.37 13.62 -6.61
CA PRO A 277 24.07 13.70 -5.33
C PRO A 277 23.09 13.60 -4.16
N GLN A 278 23.50 12.92 -3.08
CA GLN A 278 22.73 12.83 -1.85
C GLN A 278 23.64 13.25 -0.69
N ASP A 279 23.08 13.98 0.27
CA ASP A 279 23.79 14.32 1.50
C ASP A 279 23.93 13.07 2.37
N SER A 280 25.15 12.54 2.45
CA SER A 280 25.41 11.26 3.11
C SER A 280 25.11 11.27 4.60
N ASP A 281 25.13 12.44 5.24
CA ASP A 281 25.06 12.57 6.69
C ASP A 281 23.60 12.57 7.19
N LEU A 282 22.65 13.08 6.38
CA LEU A 282 21.21 13.04 6.66
C LEU A 282 20.60 11.64 6.53
N HIS A 283 21.21 10.79 5.69
CA HIS A 283 20.64 9.49 5.26
C HIS A 283 21.35 8.27 5.89
N ALA A 284 22.35 8.48 6.75
CA ALA A 284 23.07 7.42 7.46
C ALA A 284 22.25 6.79 8.60
N ASP A 285 21.43 7.58 9.29
CA ASP A 285 20.66 7.15 10.48
C ASP A 285 19.20 6.78 10.20
N ARG A 286 18.67 7.08 9.02
CA ARG A 286 17.23 6.98 8.74
C ARG A 286 16.90 5.75 7.91
N SER A 287 16.44 4.69 8.60
CA SER A 287 16.08 3.39 8.03
C SER A 287 14.63 3.30 7.52
N ASN A 288 13.97 4.42 7.25
CA ASN A 288 12.55 4.42 6.90
C ASN A 288 12.37 3.99 5.44
N VAL A 289 12.24 2.69 5.21
CA VAL A 289 11.50 2.23 4.04
C VAL A 289 10.07 2.59 4.30
N TRP A 290 9.45 3.42 3.46
CA TRP A 290 8.02 3.72 3.50
C TRP A 290 7.22 2.48 3.94
N HIS A 291 6.80 2.47 5.21
CA HIS A 291 6.42 1.23 5.89
C HIS A 291 5.06 0.70 5.42
N GLU A 292 4.27 1.56 4.78
CA GLU A 292 2.92 1.31 4.32
C GLU A 292 2.86 0.75 2.90
N ASP A 293 3.94 0.89 2.11
CA ASP A 293 4.01 0.35 0.76
C ASP A 293 4.83 -0.96 0.68
N PRO A 294 4.17 -2.13 0.72
CA PRO A 294 4.87 -3.40 0.57
C PRO A 294 5.57 -3.55 -0.78
N ARG A 295 5.16 -2.83 -1.84
CA ARG A 295 5.81 -2.83 -3.17
C ARG A 295 7.22 -2.31 -3.08
N SER A 296 7.37 -1.21 -2.34
CA SER A 296 8.65 -0.53 -2.14
C SER A 296 9.71 -1.48 -1.59
N ARG A 297 9.34 -2.38 -0.67
CA ARG A 297 10.26 -3.38 -0.13
C ARG A 297 10.66 -4.46 -1.13
N LEU A 298 9.81 -4.76 -2.11
CA LEU A 298 10.04 -5.86 -3.05
C LEU A 298 11.00 -5.43 -4.16
N TRP A 299 10.76 -4.31 -4.81
CA TRP A 299 11.65 -3.83 -5.88
C TRP A 299 13.03 -3.43 -5.33
N LEU A 300 13.08 -2.83 -4.13
CA LEU A 300 14.35 -2.50 -3.47
C LEU A 300 15.21 -3.75 -3.18
N LYS A 301 14.58 -4.92 -2.93
CA LYS A 301 15.33 -6.19 -2.79
C LYS A 301 15.97 -6.62 -4.10
N VAL A 302 15.27 -6.45 -5.22
CA VAL A 302 15.83 -6.73 -6.56
C VAL A 302 17.00 -5.77 -6.83
N ALA A 303 16.78 -4.48 -6.63
CA ALA A 303 17.75 -3.43 -6.85
C ALA A 303 19.05 -3.60 -6.04
N ALA A 304 18.94 -4.06 -4.79
CA ALA A 304 20.08 -4.32 -3.92
C ALA A 304 20.71 -5.71 -4.08
N SER A 305 20.12 -6.59 -4.89
CA SER A 305 20.64 -7.95 -5.10
C SER A 305 21.99 -7.92 -5.81
N THR A 306 22.83 -8.92 -5.51
CA THR A 306 24.08 -9.15 -6.24
C THR A 306 23.79 -9.51 -7.70
N PRO A 307 24.67 -9.21 -8.67
CA PRO A 307 24.41 -9.43 -10.09
C PRO A 307 23.93 -10.86 -10.40
N GLY A 308 24.62 -11.88 -9.87
CA GLY A 308 24.26 -13.30 -10.08
C GLY A 308 22.94 -13.76 -9.43
N ARG A 309 22.29 -12.94 -8.61
CA ARG A 309 20.97 -13.24 -7.99
C ARG A 309 19.86 -12.32 -8.49
N ARG A 310 20.21 -11.23 -9.18
CA ARG A 310 19.28 -10.16 -9.53
C ARG A 310 18.20 -10.63 -10.49
N GLN A 311 18.58 -11.40 -11.51
CA GLN A 311 17.65 -11.97 -12.48
C GLN A 311 16.56 -12.83 -11.81
N ALA A 312 16.97 -13.80 -10.97
CA ALA A 312 16.03 -14.65 -10.26
C ALA A 312 15.12 -13.87 -9.29
N ALA A 313 15.68 -12.84 -8.62
CA ALA A 313 14.90 -11.95 -7.75
C ALA A 313 13.86 -11.14 -8.54
N PHE A 314 14.24 -10.64 -9.72
CA PHE A 314 13.36 -9.92 -10.64
C PHE A 314 12.22 -10.78 -11.16
N THR A 315 12.53 -11.96 -11.71
CA THR A 315 11.50 -12.89 -12.21
C THR A 315 10.48 -13.24 -11.11
N LYS A 316 10.96 -13.54 -9.90
CA LYS A 316 10.10 -13.80 -8.74
C LYS A 316 9.25 -12.59 -8.39
N PHE A 317 9.87 -11.40 -8.37
CA PHE A 317 9.18 -10.15 -8.07
C PHE A 317 8.01 -9.91 -9.02
N VAL A 318 8.25 -9.90 -10.33
CA VAL A 318 7.22 -9.60 -11.35
C VAL A 318 6.09 -10.63 -11.30
N ARG A 319 6.39 -11.93 -11.21
CA ARG A 319 5.35 -12.99 -11.14
C ARG A 319 4.47 -12.88 -9.90
N SER A 320 5.05 -12.54 -8.75
CA SER A 320 4.29 -12.43 -7.49
C SER A 320 3.58 -11.09 -7.32
N TRP A 321 3.86 -10.10 -8.17
CA TRP A 321 3.44 -8.72 -7.98
C TRP A 321 1.92 -8.56 -7.84
N ARG A 322 1.15 -9.12 -8.77
CA ARG A 322 -0.33 -9.04 -8.73
C ARG A 322 -0.93 -9.74 -7.52
N GLU A 323 -0.39 -10.89 -7.14
CA GLU A 323 -0.86 -11.64 -5.97
C GLU A 323 -0.63 -10.85 -4.68
N GLU A 324 0.51 -10.18 -4.57
CA GLU A 324 0.84 -9.31 -3.43
C GLU A 324 -0.05 -8.06 -3.37
N LEU A 325 -0.37 -7.45 -4.52
CA LEU A 325 -1.33 -6.34 -4.58
C LEU A 325 -2.75 -6.76 -4.18
N ALA A 326 -3.21 -7.91 -4.67
CA ALA A 326 -4.54 -8.44 -4.37
C ALA A 326 -4.73 -8.67 -2.86
N LYS A 327 -3.71 -9.22 -2.18
CA LYS A 327 -3.72 -9.42 -0.71
C LYS A 327 -3.91 -8.12 0.08
N LYS A 328 -3.53 -6.98 -0.50
CA LYS A 328 -3.54 -5.67 0.17
C LYS A 328 -4.67 -4.76 -0.26
N ARG A 329 -5.52 -5.18 -1.21
CA ARG A 329 -6.63 -4.40 -1.81
C ARG A 329 -6.17 -3.15 -2.58
N TRP A 330 -4.99 -3.21 -3.18
CA TRP A 330 -4.43 -2.08 -3.92
C TRP A 330 -4.94 -2.12 -5.37
N ARG A 331 -5.27 -0.94 -5.94
CA ARG A 331 -5.97 -0.81 -7.24
C ARG A 331 -5.06 -0.45 -8.41
N GLN A 332 -3.78 -0.84 -8.38
CA GLN A 332 -2.89 -0.57 -9.51
C GLN A 332 -3.00 -1.63 -10.60
N THR A 333 -2.95 -1.17 -11.85
CA THR A 333 -3.07 -2.01 -13.04
C THR A 333 -1.69 -2.44 -13.57
N TRP A 334 -0.67 -1.58 -13.41
CA TRP A 334 0.65 -1.74 -14.06
C TRP A 334 1.83 -1.71 -13.08
N ASN A 335 2.81 -2.57 -13.35
CA ASN A 335 4.05 -2.77 -12.60
C ASN A 335 5.17 -1.91 -13.18
N TRP A 336 5.11 -0.60 -12.93
CA TRP A 336 6.10 0.38 -13.41
C TRP A 336 7.50 0.11 -12.87
N GLU A 337 7.59 -0.29 -11.60
CA GLU A 337 8.86 -0.60 -10.95
C GLU A 337 9.55 -1.82 -11.57
N GLY A 338 8.79 -2.81 -12.02
CA GLY A 338 9.32 -3.97 -12.74
C GLY A 338 9.95 -3.58 -14.07
N ALA A 339 9.25 -2.78 -14.87
CA ALA A 339 9.79 -2.30 -16.14
C ALA A 339 11.02 -1.40 -15.94
N MET A 340 10.98 -0.50 -14.95
CA MET A 340 12.14 0.31 -14.58
C MET A 340 13.35 -0.57 -14.20
N LEU A 341 13.15 -1.62 -13.38
CA LEU A 341 14.22 -2.55 -13.01
C LEU A 341 14.81 -3.29 -14.22
N ALA A 342 13.96 -3.69 -15.18
CA ALA A 342 14.40 -4.37 -16.40
C ALA A 342 15.29 -3.46 -17.26
N VAL A 343 14.92 -2.18 -17.37
CA VAL A 343 15.71 -1.16 -18.10
C VAL A 343 17.00 -0.82 -17.35
N LEU A 344 16.91 -0.44 -16.08
CA LEU A 344 18.06 0.04 -15.30
C LEU A 344 19.15 -1.01 -15.12
N PHE A 345 18.81 -2.29 -15.04
CA PHE A 345 19.79 -3.36 -14.80
C PHE A 345 20.01 -4.27 -16.00
N ASP A 346 19.43 -3.94 -17.16
CA ASP A 346 19.44 -4.75 -18.38
C ASP A 346 19.06 -6.22 -18.10
N LEU A 347 17.94 -6.42 -17.40
CA LEU A 347 17.48 -7.76 -17.00
C LEU A 347 16.67 -8.42 -18.11
N ASP A 348 16.90 -9.71 -18.34
CA ASP A 348 16.10 -10.48 -19.29
C ASP A 348 14.67 -10.59 -18.79
N ASP A 349 13.72 -10.02 -19.52
CA ASP A 349 12.31 -10.04 -19.14
C ASP A 349 11.48 -11.06 -19.90
N SER A 350 12.08 -11.85 -20.81
CA SER A 350 11.41 -12.87 -21.65
C SER A 350 10.47 -13.78 -20.85
N GLU A 351 10.91 -14.23 -19.68
CA GLU A 351 10.18 -15.12 -18.77
C GLU A 351 8.95 -14.50 -18.08
N VAL A 352 8.82 -13.18 -18.13
CA VAL A 352 7.77 -12.42 -17.42
C VAL A 352 7.00 -11.46 -18.32
N ARG A 353 7.30 -11.39 -19.63
CA ARG A 353 6.65 -10.47 -20.58
C ARG A 353 5.14 -10.61 -20.63
N ASP A 354 4.66 -11.84 -20.54
CA ASP A 354 3.22 -12.16 -20.57
C ASP A 354 2.57 -12.05 -19.18
N THR A 355 3.32 -11.66 -18.15
CA THR A 355 2.76 -11.43 -16.81
C THR A 355 1.83 -10.24 -16.88
N ALA A 356 0.57 -10.46 -16.57
CA ALA A 356 -0.43 -9.40 -16.69
C ALA A 356 -0.04 -8.19 -15.81
N GLY A 357 -0.15 -6.98 -16.39
CA GLY A 357 0.26 -5.73 -15.73
C GLY A 357 1.74 -5.40 -15.85
N TYR A 358 2.57 -6.24 -16.48
CA TYR A 358 3.96 -5.90 -16.79
C TYR A 358 4.02 -5.12 -18.14
N PRO A 359 4.53 -3.87 -18.16
CA PRO A 359 4.51 -3.04 -19.37
C PRO A 359 5.73 -3.30 -20.26
N ALA A 360 5.75 -4.47 -20.92
CA ALA A 360 6.88 -4.95 -21.72
C ALA A 360 7.21 -4.07 -22.94
N ASP A 361 6.20 -3.46 -23.54
CA ASP A 361 6.33 -2.52 -24.67
C ASP A 361 7.12 -1.26 -24.28
N LEU A 362 6.95 -0.74 -23.06
CA LEU A 362 7.74 0.38 -22.56
C LEU A 362 9.21 -0.01 -22.32
N VAL A 363 9.47 -1.24 -21.90
CA VAL A 363 10.84 -1.77 -21.76
C VAL A 363 11.52 -1.87 -23.12
N ASP A 364 10.84 -2.40 -24.13
CA ASP A 364 11.36 -2.47 -25.50
C ASP A 364 11.61 -1.06 -26.06
N CYS A 365 10.69 -0.13 -25.81
CA CYS A 365 10.85 1.26 -26.18
C CYS A 365 12.12 1.86 -25.55
N ALA A 366 12.30 1.74 -24.23
CA ALA A 366 13.48 2.25 -23.53
C ALA A 366 14.78 1.68 -24.11
N ARG A 367 14.83 0.36 -24.36
CA ARG A 367 15.98 -0.30 -25.00
C ARG A 367 16.23 0.22 -26.40
N SER A 368 15.17 0.42 -27.20
CA SER A 368 15.28 0.93 -28.57
C SER A 368 15.79 2.38 -28.62
N GLN A 369 15.48 3.17 -27.60
CA GLN A 369 15.96 4.55 -27.43
C GLN A 369 17.37 4.63 -26.84
N GLY A 370 17.97 3.48 -26.47
CA GLY A 370 19.30 3.44 -25.88
C GLY A 370 19.36 4.03 -24.48
N VAL A 371 18.29 3.91 -23.69
CA VAL A 371 18.31 4.32 -22.27
C VAL A 371 19.44 3.55 -21.58
N PRO A 372 20.41 4.26 -20.95
CA PRO A 372 21.59 3.61 -20.42
C PRO A 372 21.25 2.75 -19.20
N ALA A 373 21.70 1.50 -19.22
CA ALA A 373 21.68 0.64 -18.06
C ALA A 373 22.82 0.99 -17.09
N LEU A 374 22.59 0.71 -15.80
CA LEU A 374 23.61 0.76 -14.77
C LEU A 374 24.67 -0.32 -15.05
N ALA A 375 25.92 -0.02 -14.69
CA ALA A 375 26.98 -1.01 -14.79
C ALA A 375 26.62 -2.28 -13.98
N PRO A 376 26.93 -3.50 -14.46
CA PRO A 376 26.42 -4.75 -13.87
C PRO A 376 26.67 -4.89 -12.36
N GLY A 377 27.80 -4.38 -11.87
CA GLY A 377 28.21 -4.42 -10.46
C GLY A 377 27.53 -3.40 -9.54
N VAL A 378 26.80 -2.42 -10.07
CA VAL A 378 26.09 -1.42 -9.27
C VAL A 378 25.01 -2.12 -8.43
N ARG A 379 24.94 -1.74 -7.16
CA ARG A 379 23.89 -2.18 -6.23
C ARG A 379 23.27 -0.92 -5.66
N LEU A 380 21.95 -0.79 -5.78
CA LEU A 380 21.24 0.32 -5.17
C LEU A 380 21.08 0.04 -3.67
N PRO A 381 20.92 1.09 -2.84
CA PRO A 381 20.50 0.95 -1.46
C PRO A 381 19.34 -0.05 -1.32
N GLY A 382 19.50 -1.06 -0.47
CA GLY A 382 18.43 -2.01 -0.21
C GLY A 382 17.39 -1.45 0.74
N PRO A 383 16.28 -2.18 0.96
CA PRO A 383 15.31 -1.80 1.99
C PRO A 383 15.91 -1.91 3.40
N TRP A 384 17.11 -2.48 3.53
CA TRP A 384 17.89 -2.56 4.75
C TRP A 384 19.37 -2.59 4.40
N LYS A 385 20.17 -1.63 4.89
CA LYS A 385 21.30 -2.08 5.70
C LYS A 385 20.69 -2.18 7.08
N LYS A 386 20.58 -3.39 7.64
CA LYS A 386 20.60 -3.42 9.11
C LYS A 386 21.88 -2.65 9.47
N PRO A 387 21.86 -1.70 10.43
CA PRO A 387 23.09 -1.48 11.17
C PRO A 387 23.56 -2.90 11.49
N THR A 388 24.74 -3.27 11.00
CA THR A 388 25.33 -4.50 11.51
C THR A 388 25.35 -4.20 13.00
N PRO A 389 24.57 -4.90 13.85
CA PRO A 389 24.68 -4.67 15.27
C PRO A 389 26.17 -4.74 15.52
N PRO A 390 26.80 -3.75 16.19
CA PRO A 390 28.21 -3.86 16.51
C PRO A 390 28.39 -5.30 16.98
N LYS A 391 29.27 -6.05 16.28
CA LYS A 391 29.66 -7.39 16.72
C LYS A 391 29.81 -7.23 18.22
N VAL A 392 29.01 -8.00 18.98
CA VAL A 392 28.93 -8.00 20.44
C VAL A 392 30.16 -7.32 20.97
N LEU A 393 30.01 -6.12 21.56
CA LEU A 393 31.16 -5.43 22.16
C LEU A 393 31.82 -6.47 23.04
N GLU A 394 32.97 -6.99 22.62
CA GLU A 394 33.69 -7.94 23.45
C GLU A 394 34.10 -7.11 24.67
N PRO A 395 33.59 -7.44 25.87
CA PRO A 395 33.88 -6.66 27.05
C PRO A 395 35.40 -6.58 27.23
N ALA A 396 35.90 -5.43 27.66
CA ALA A 396 37.34 -5.24 27.81
C ALA A 396 37.90 -6.21 28.87
N ARG A 397 37.05 -6.65 29.81
CA ARG A 397 37.31 -7.71 30.78
C ARG A 397 36.15 -8.68 30.82
N THR A 398 36.42 -9.97 30.61
CA THR A 398 35.45 -11.01 30.92
C THR A 398 35.36 -11.19 32.43
N ARG A 399 34.14 -11.13 32.98
CA ARG A 399 33.90 -11.51 34.38
C ARG A 399 34.19 -13.00 34.58
N ASP A 400 34.91 -13.32 35.64
CA ASP A 400 35.10 -14.72 36.03
C ASP A 400 33.76 -15.34 36.44
N PRO A 401 33.45 -16.58 36.03
CA PRO A 401 32.24 -17.28 36.46
C PRO A 401 32.20 -17.33 37.99
N LEU A 402 31.00 -17.16 38.57
CA LEU A 402 30.84 -17.33 40.01
C LEU A 402 31.33 -18.74 40.42
N THR A 403 32.03 -18.81 41.55
CA THR A 403 32.45 -20.08 42.14
C THR A 403 31.24 -20.98 42.35
N SER A 404 31.36 -22.26 42.00
CA SER A 404 30.28 -23.22 42.16
C SER A 404 29.89 -23.34 43.64
N HIS A 405 28.69 -22.88 43.98
CA HIS A 405 28.13 -23.06 45.33
C HIS A 405 27.43 -24.41 45.42
N THR A 406 27.47 -25.06 46.58
CA THR A 406 26.74 -26.31 46.85
C THR A 406 25.22 -26.07 46.89
N GLU A 407 24.44 -27.05 46.43
CA GLU A 407 22.98 -26.97 46.39
C GLU A 407 22.42 -26.86 47.83
N GLY A 408 21.62 -25.82 48.10
CA GLY A 408 20.98 -25.59 49.42
C GLY A 408 21.60 -24.48 50.28
N ASP A 409 22.75 -23.93 49.91
CA ASP A 409 23.38 -22.81 50.62
C ASP A 409 22.80 -21.45 50.18
N GLU A 410 22.61 -20.54 51.15
CA GLU A 410 22.24 -19.15 50.90
C GLU A 410 23.36 -18.44 50.12
N LEU A 411 22.98 -17.70 49.06
CA LEU A 411 23.94 -16.96 48.24
C LEU A 411 24.43 -15.73 49.03
N PRO A 412 25.75 -15.52 49.19
CA PRO A 412 26.27 -14.32 49.82
C PRO A 412 25.84 -13.05 49.06
N LEU A 413 25.48 -11.99 49.78
CA LEU A 413 25.09 -10.70 49.19
C LEU A 413 26.17 -10.13 48.25
N ALA A 414 27.45 -10.40 48.50
CA ALA A 414 28.55 -9.98 47.64
C ALA A 414 28.54 -10.66 46.26
N ASP A 415 28.17 -11.95 46.20
CA ASP A 415 28.06 -12.68 44.94
C ASP A 415 26.83 -12.21 44.15
N PHE A 416 25.75 -11.87 44.86
CA PHE A 416 24.58 -11.24 44.27
C PHE A 416 24.87 -9.82 43.76
N ALA A 417 25.64 -9.02 44.49
CA ALA A 417 26.06 -7.71 44.02
C ALA A 417 26.95 -7.79 42.78
N THR A 418 27.83 -8.80 42.72
CA THR A 418 28.66 -9.10 41.55
C THR A 418 27.79 -9.43 40.33
N LEU A 419 26.65 -10.11 40.53
CA LEU A 419 25.68 -10.42 39.47
C LEU A 419 25.04 -9.20 38.85
N LEU A 420 24.71 -8.23 39.68
CA LEU A 420 23.96 -7.03 39.30
C LEU A 420 24.88 -5.86 38.89
N THR A 421 26.19 -6.08 38.92
CA THR A 421 27.21 -5.12 38.49
C THR A 421 27.52 -5.31 37.00
N PRO A 422 27.64 -4.22 36.20
CA PRO A 422 28.07 -4.30 34.81
C PRO A 422 29.47 -4.93 34.66
N VAL A 423 29.70 -5.68 33.58
CA VAL A 423 30.96 -6.42 33.32
C VAL A 423 32.21 -5.51 33.26
N ASP A 424 32.05 -4.20 33.04
CA ASP A 424 33.11 -3.18 33.09
C ASP A 424 32.76 -1.97 33.99
N GLY A 425 31.77 -2.12 34.88
CA GLY A 425 31.24 -1.05 35.73
C GLY A 425 31.86 -1.00 37.12
N ASP A 426 31.62 0.11 37.82
CA ASP A 426 31.93 0.19 39.25
C ASP A 426 31.02 -0.79 40.02
N PRO A 427 31.56 -1.50 41.04
CA PRO A 427 30.78 -2.40 41.88
C PRO A 427 29.57 -1.68 42.48
N VAL A 428 28.39 -2.29 42.32
CA VAL A 428 27.20 -1.77 43.00
C VAL A 428 27.39 -1.99 44.51
N PRO A 429 27.30 -0.93 45.34
CA PRO A 429 27.57 -1.04 46.76
C PRO A 429 26.59 -2.00 47.45
N ALA A 430 27.11 -2.97 48.18
CA ALA A 430 26.35 -4.07 48.78
C ALA A 430 26.21 -3.89 50.31
N THR A 431 25.58 -2.81 50.77
CA THR A 431 25.36 -2.58 52.21
C THR A 431 24.19 -3.41 52.74
N ASP A 432 23.11 -3.50 51.96
CA ASP A 432 21.94 -4.34 52.18
C ASP A 432 21.25 -4.63 50.82
N LEU A 433 20.21 -5.45 50.84
CA LEU A 433 19.54 -5.92 49.64
C LEU A 433 18.73 -4.82 48.93
N ASP A 434 18.05 -3.97 49.68
CA ASP A 434 17.20 -2.91 49.13
C ASP A 434 18.07 -1.87 48.40
N ALA A 435 19.16 -1.43 49.03
CA ALA A 435 20.12 -0.51 48.42
C ALA A 435 20.78 -1.09 47.16
N LEU A 436 21.02 -2.41 47.13
CA LEU A 436 21.56 -3.09 45.97
C LEU A 436 20.56 -3.13 44.80
N LEU A 437 19.29 -3.44 45.08
CA LEU A 437 18.25 -3.48 44.05
C LEU A 437 17.94 -2.08 43.50
N ASP A 438 17.85 -1.07 44.35
CA ASP A 438 17.65 0.32 43.94
C ASP A 438 18.78 0.77 43.01
N ALA A 439 20.04 0.55 43.41
CA ALA A 439 21.19 0.91 42.59
C ALA A 439 21.26 0.10 41.27
N ALA A 440 20.84 -1.17 41.28
CA ALA A 440 20.77 -1.99 40.07
C ALA A 440 19.66 -1.53 39.09
N VAL A 441 18.54 -1.02 39.61
CA VAL A 441 17.49 -0.40 38.80
C VAL A 441 17.96 0.95 38.24
N GLU A 442 18.58 1.80 39.07
CA GLU A 442 19.12 3.10 38.66
C GLU A 442 20.20 2.98 37.59
N THR A 443 21.08 1.99 37.71
CA THR A 443 22.12 1.70 36.72
C THR A 443 21.57 0.99 35.48
N GLY A 444 20.33 0.49 35.53
CA GLY A 444 19.69 -0.22 34.43
C GLY A 444 20.23 -1.62 34.17
N THR A 445 20.80 -2.29 35.19
CA THR A 445 21.21 -3.69 35.13
C THR A 445 20.08 -4.66 35.50
N ILE A 446 19.03 -4.15 36.15
CA ILE A 446 17.75 -4.84 36.39
C ILE A 446 16.61 -3.96 35.85
N HIS A 447 15.56 -4.61 35.34
CA HIS A 447 14.31 -3.92 35.05
C HIS A 447 13.17 -4.39 35.92
N LEU A 448 12.43 -3.41 36.44
CA LEU A 448 11.11 -3.62 37.01
C LEU A 448 10.10 -3.80 35.86
N VAL A 449 9.43 -4.95 35.84
CA VAL A 449 8.41 -5.27 34.85
C VAL A 449 7.04 -5.20 35.50
N ASP A 450 6.30 -4.13 35.20
CA ASP A 450 4.87 -4.10 35.47
C ASP A 450 4.17 -5.06 34.52
N SER A 451 3.71 -6.19 35.07
CA SER A 451 3.04 -7.25 34.31
C SER A 451 1.74 -6.79 33.64
N SER A 452 1.19 -5.63 34.03
CA SER A 452 -0.08 -5.08 33.56
C SER A 452 0.05 -3.93 32.55
N ALA A 453 1.21 -3.26 32.44
CA ALA A 453 1.30 -1.95 31.78
C ALA A 453 2.33 -1.80 30.65
N ILE A 454 3.29 -2.72 30.47
CA ILE A 454 4.36 -2.55 29.47
C ILE A 454 3.99 -3.08 28.07
N ASP A 455 4.30 -2.30 27.01
CA ASP A 455 4.28 -2.82 25.64
C ASP A 455 5.35 -3.91 25.47
N ARG A 456 4.98 -5.02 24.81
CA ARG A 456 5.83 -6.22 24.77
C ARG A 456 7.04 -6.04 23.85
N THR A 457 6.98 -5.10 22.91
CA THR A 457 8.13 -4.72 22.09
C THR A 457 9.09 -3.91 22.95
N GLU A 458 8.57 -2.94 23.70
CA GLU A 458 9.34 -2.14 24.67
C GLU A 458 10.07 -3.05 25.69
N LEU A 459 9.40 -4.08 26.25
CA LEU A 459 10.05 -5.03 27.16
C LEU A 459 11.28 -5.72 26.54
N GLY A 460 11.18 -6.15 25.28
CA GLY A 460 12.30 -6.79 24.60
C GLY A 460 13.44 -5.80 24.29
N GLU A 461 13.12 -4.54 24.01
CA GLU A 461 14.10 -3.48 23.73
C GLU A 461 14.83 -3.07 25.00
N MET A 462 14.08 -2.96 26.10
CA MET A 462 14.60 -2.74 27.44
C MET A 462 15.55 -3.87 27.84
N LEU A 463 15.13 -5.15 27.76
CA LEU A 463 15.99 -6.29 28.10
C LEU A 463 17.29 -6.34 27.27
N GLN A 464 17.23 -5.97 25.99
CA GLN A 464 18.44 -5.85 25.15
C GLN A 464 19.31 -4.67 25.56
N LEU A 465 18.72 -3.56 25.98
CA LEU A 465 19.45 -2.42 26.53
C LEU A 465 20.12 -2.80 27.85
N THR A 466 19.45 -3.50 28.75
CA THR A 466 20.03 -4.05 29.99
C THR A 466 21.22 -4.93 29.70
N CYS A 467 21.12 -5.85 28.74
CA CYS A 467 22.23 -6.73 28.37
C CYS A 467 23.44 -5.90 27.92
N ARG A 468 23.20 -4.84 27.13
CA ARG A 468 24.27 -3.94 26.66
C ARG A 468 24.88 -3.13 27.81
N ILE A 469 24.06 -2.59 28.70
CA ILE A 469 24.49 -1.85 29.90
C ILE A 469 25.32 -2.78 30.79
N ALA A 470 24.88 -4.02 30.98
CA ALA A 470 25.57 -5.02 31.77
C ALA A 470 26.82 -5.60 31.09
N GLY A 471 27.11 -5.27 29.82
CA GLY A 471 28.22 -5.85 29.07
C GLY A 471 28.05 -7.33 28.71
N LEU A 472 26.81 -7.81 28.68
CA LEU A 472 26.43 -9.19 28.34
C LEU A 472 26.14 -9.36 26.84
N PRO A 473 26.27 -10.58 26.28
CA PRO A 473 25.89 -10.87 24.91
C PRO A 473 24.41 -10.53 24.64
N SER A 474 24.16 -9.38 24.02
CA SER A 474 22.81 -8.98 23.64
C SER A 474 22.50 -9.42 22.21
N PRO A 475 21.36 -10.05 21.95
CA PRO A 475 20.97 -10.42 20.61
C PRO A 475 20.36 -9.25 19.83
N GLY A 476 20.64 -9.16 18.52
CA GLY A 476 20.33 -7.97 17.72
C GLY A 476 18.88 -7.81 17.21
N ARG A 477 17.92 -8.67 17.60
CA ARG A 477 16.51 -8.52 17.16
C ARG A 477 15.49 -9.24 18.03
N ILE A 478 14.52 -8.51 18.56
CA ILE A 478 13.38 -9.08 19.30
C ILE A 478 12.51 -9.98 18.39
N PRO A 479 12.08 -11.16 18.86
CA PRO A 479 11.14 -12.00 18.12
C PRO A 479 9.86 -11.25 17.74
N ALA A 480 9.47 -11.29 16.46
CA ALA A 480 8.30 -10.55 15.93
C ALA A 480 6.94 -11.09 16.41
N GLN A 481 6.92 -12.21 17.13
CA GLN A 481 5.70 -12.83 17.65
C GLN A 481 5.89 -13.18 19.11
N ILE A 482 5.52 -12.28 20.01
CA ILE A 482 5.56 -12.51 21.45
C ILE A 482 4.15 -12.95 21.91
N PRO A 483 4.03 -14.02 22.72
CA PRO A 483 2.76 -14.47 23.30
C PRO A 483 2.01 -13.37 24.06
N LYS A 484 0.68 -13.51 24.19
CA LYS A 484 -0.20 -12.53 24.86
C LYS A 484 -0.10 -12.49 26.39
N SER A 485 0.63 -13.40 27.02
CA SER A 485 0.78 -13.47 28.48
C SER A 485 2.23 -13.26 28.87
N THR A 486 2.50 -12.38 29.84
CA THR A 486 3.85 -12.02 30.32
C THR A 486 4.71 -13.23 30.68
N PRO A 487 4.22 -14.25 31.43
CA PRO A 487 5.01 -15.45 31.72
C PRO A 487 5.48 -16.19 30.46
N LYS A 488 4.57 -16.43 29.49
CA LYS A 488 4.92 -17.08 28.21
C LYS A 488 5.83 -16.21 27.33
N ALA A 489 5.73 -14.89 27.44
CA ALA A 489 6.62 -13.96 26.75
C ALA A 489 8.04 -14.09 27.29
N LEU A 490 8.20 -14.01 28.61
CA LEU A 490 9.48 -14.15 29.31
C LEU A 490 10.14 -15.51 29.03
N THR A 491 9.40 -16.62 29.08
CA THR A 491 9.95 -17.94 28.70
C THR A 491 10.46 -17.95 27.25
N LYS A 492 9.71 -17.37 26.30
CA LYS A 492 10.13 -17.32 24.90
C LYS A 492 11.35 -16.42 24.69
N PHE A 493 11.45 -15.34 25.44
CA PHE A 493 12.62 -14.46 25.46
C PHE A 493 13.85 -15.15 26.06
N ASP A 494 13.69 -15.88 27.16
CA ASP A 494 14.78 -16.63 27.81
C ASP A 494 15.35 -17.72 26.89
N THR A 495 14.50 -18.56 26.28
CA THR A 495 14.93 -19.57 25.30
C THR A 495 15.70 -18.96 24.13
N TRP A 496 15.38 -17.71 23.78
CA TRP A 496 16.08 -17.01 22.72
C TRP A 496 17.42 -16.44 23.18
N LEU A 497 17.48 -15.83 24.36
CA LEU A 497 18.73 -15.37 24.97
C LEU A 497 19.71 -16.52 25.22
N GLU A 498 19.20 -17.72 25.50
CA GLU A 498 20.02 -18.92 25.70
C GLU A 498 20.90 -19.21 24.49
N SER A 499 20.40 -18.96 23.27
CA SER A 499 21.16 -19.16 22.02
C SER A 499 22.39 -18.26 21.90
N VAL A 500 22.49 -17.20 22.70
CA VAL A 500 23.64 -16.30 22.77
C VAL A 500 24.35 -16.36 24.13
N GLY A 501 24.05 -17.37 24.94
CA GLY A 501 24.72 -17.62 26.22
C GLY A 501 24.20 -16.76 27.39
N VAL A 502 23.01 -16.16 27.27
CA VAL A 502 22.37 -15.34 28.31
C VAL A 502 21.08 -16.01 28.77
N ARG A 503 20.71 -15.85 30.05
CA ARG A 503 19.44 -16.32 30.63
C ARG A 503 18.77 -15.20 31.42
N LEU A 504 17.47 -15.29 31.64
CA LEU A 504 16.70 -14.38 32.48
C LEU A 504 16.57 -14.93 33.90
N LEU A 505 16.92 -14.10 34.87
CA LEU A 505 16.74 -14.34 36.29
C LEU A 505 15.67 -13.38 36.83
N GLN A 506 14.63 -13.92 37.46
CA GLN A 506 13.68 -13.12 38.23
C GLN A 506 14.17 -13.05 39.69
N VAL A 507 14.13 -11.83 40.24
CA VAL A 507 14.35 -11.56 41.65
C VAL A 507 12.96 -11.39 42.29
N ASP A 508 12.55 -12.37 43.08
CA ASP A 508 11.23 -12.43 43.71
C ASP A 508 11.29 -11.75 45.09
N VAL A 509 10.89 -10.48 45.11
CA VAL A 509 10.65 -9.71 46.33
C VAL A 509 9.17 -9.77 46.66
N ASP A 510 8.81 -9.94 47.93
CA ASP A 510 7.42 -10.11 48.42
C ASP A 510 6.48 -8.90 48.11
N SER A 511 6.88 -7.95 47.27
CA SER A 511 6.12 -6.74 46.89
C SER A 511 5.14 -6.94 45.73
N GLY A 512 5.16 -8.09 45.04
CA GLY A 512 4.34 -8.34 43.85
C GLY A 512 4.90 -7.73 42.55
N ASP A 513 6.09 -7.15 42.63
CA ASP A 513 6.85 -6.58 41.51
C ASP A 513 7.78 -7.63 40.88
N HIS A 514 7.87 -7.64 39.55
CA HIS A 514 8.77 -8.55 38.84
C HIS A 514 10.07 -7.85 38.45
N PHE A 515 11.12 -8.07 39.22
CA PHE A 515 12.47 -7.62 38.88
C PHE A 515 13.14 -8.67 38.01
N ILE A 516 13.60 -8.29 36.82
CA ILE A 516 14.21 -9.20 35.85
C ILE A 516 15.60 -8.70 35.46
N ALA A 517 16.58 -9.60 35.60
CA ALA A 517 17.97 -9.38 35.24
C ALA A 517 18.41 -10.38 34.16
N PRO A 518 19.03 -9.94 33.06
CA PRO A 518 19.78 -10.86 32.21
C PRO A 518 21.11 -11.23 32.87
N VAL A 519 21.47 -12.50 32.81
CA VAL A 519 22.71 -13.04 33.37
C VAL A 519 23.36 -14.02 32.40
N LEU A 520 24.66 -14.31 32.56
CA LEU A 520 25.31 -15.37 31.78
C LEU A 520 24.70 -16.74 32.10
N ALA A 521 24.55 -17.60 31.09
CA ALA A 521 23.98 -18.93 31.26
C ALA A 521 24.77 -19.80 32.26
N ALA A 522 26.09 -19.62 32.31
CA ALA A 522 26.96 -20.30 33.27
C ALA A 522 26.66 -19.88 34.73
N ASP A 523 26.49 -18.57 34.96
CA ASP A 523 26.16 -18.04 36.28
C ASP A 523 24.72 -18.40 36.69
N HIS A 524 23.78 -18.36 35.74
CA HIS A 524 22.38 -18.75 35.95
C HIS A 524 22.28 -20.17 36.54
N ALA A 525 23.02 -21.13 35.99
CA ALA A 525 23.02 -22.51 36.48
C ALA A 525 23.54 -22.64 37.92
N ALA A 526 24.45 -21.76 38.34
CA ALA A 526 24.98 -21.76 39.69
C ALA A 526 23.99 -21.18 40.72
N ILE A 527 23.10 -20.26 40.32
CA ILE A 527 22.30 -19.44 41.25
C ILE A 527 20.78 -19.65 41.18
N ALA A 528 20.24 -20.22 40.11
CA ALA A 528 18.80 -20.39 39.94
C ALA A 528 18.21 -21.26 41.06
N GLY A 529 17.09 -20.81 41.65
CA GLY A 529 16.39 -21.51 42.73
C GLY A 529 16.95 -21.26 44.13
N ARG A 530 18.00 -20.44 44.29
CA ARG A 530 18.58 -20.09 45.59
C ARG A 530 17.89 -18.90 46.23
N THR A 531 18.22 -18.68 47.50
CA THR A 531 17.85 -17.47 48.25
C THR A 531 19.08 -16.61 48.55
N CYS A 532 18.90 -15.30 48.53
CA CYS A 532 19.89 -14.30 48.97
C CYS A 532 19.17 -13.32 49.90
N ALA A 533 19.56 -13.27 51.18
CA ALA A 533 18.98 -12.35 52.16
C ALA A 533 17.43 -12.42 52.21
N GLY A 534 16.88 -13.63 52.12
CA GLY A 534 15.44 -13.88 52.13
C GLY A 534 14.72 -13.73 50.77
N VAL A 535 15.38 -13.17 49.75
CA VAL A 535 14.81 -13.05 48.40
C VAL A 535 15.11 -14.28 47.56
N ARG A 536 14.11 -14.77 46.83
CA ARG A 536 14.23 -15.97 46.01
C ARG A 536 14.63 -15.61 44.59
N LEU A 537 15.62 -16.32 44.06
CA LEU A 537 16.07 -16.22 42.68
C LEU A 537 15.36 -17.28 41.85
N ILE A 538 14.53 -16.87 40.90
CA ILE A 538 13.67 -17.75 40.11
C ILE A 538 14.12 -17.72 38.66
N SER A 539 14.40 -18.88 38.08
CA SER A 539 14.69 -18.98 36.65
C SER A 539 13.42 -18.73 35.82
N ALA A 540 13.56 -18.25 34.58
CA ALA A 540 12.42 -18.02 33.70
C ALA A 540 11.54 -19.27 33.47
N ASP A 541 12.12 -20.47 33.53
CA ASP A 541 11.39 -21.74 33.40
C ASP A 541 10.51 -22.08 34.62
N GLN A 542 10.84 -21.51 35.78
CA GLN A 542 10.13 -21.70 37.05
C GLN A 542 8.98 -20.70 37.26
N ILE A 543 8.84 -19.68 36.42
CA ILE A 543 7.78 -18.64 36.46
C ILE A 543 6.40 -19.20 36.00
N ARG A 544 6.21 -20.54 35.96
CA ARG A 544 5.04 -21.18 35.35
C ARG A 544 3.80 -21.27 36.24
#